data_AF-A0A958HXF2-F1
#
_entry.id   AF-A0A958HXF2-F1
#
_cell.length_a   1.000
_cell.length_b   1.000
_cell.length_c   1.000
_cell.angle_alpha   90.00
_cell.angle_beta   90.00
_cell.angle_gamma   90.00
#
_symmetry.space_group_name_H-M   'P 1'
#
loop_
_entity.id
_entity.type
_entity.pdbx_description
1 polymer ?
#
loop_
_entity_poly.entity_id
_entity_poly.type
_entity_poly.pdbx_seq_one_letter_code
_entity_poly.pdbx_strand_id
1 'polypeptide(L)'
;MTPSKKCPNCQTDNELTAKFCFQCGSDLPEKGNKGTYCRECGFENPHNAKYCGKCGIKLSSGEKSANEHHKPTATPKSSKPSRKKRKKQKTSAEHVRHTVRRGTLQGWNYKVIGMIALGVVLFGVYAVYMNEKSLKISERYVENVSTNPALEAQMREVASKFVCACGSCPSEPLESCSCATARKERDFIRNALAGGQNADDVVKVLNNQYGGLKSTQLSLDKNDLNLNLPTALTANTPANEVNMPNGDALAGIANRQQIIEQFSCPCGQCAIDELKDCSCDHPRGAVEVKQFIDEQIATGNYTVAQVIDNVEQKYGGRIR
;
A
#
# COMPACT_ATOMS: atom_id res chain seq x y z
N MET A 1 -21.98 10.04 -39.87
CA MET A 1 -21.16 10.17 -38.65
C MET A 1 -21.39 8.94 -37.80
N THR A 2 -20.41 8.04 -37.73
CA THR A 2 -20.44 6.95 -36.74
C THR A 2 -20.36 7.57 -35.35
N PRO A 3 -21.13 7.06 -34.38
CA PRO A 3 -21.09 7.66 -33.06
C PRO A 3 -19.73 7.36 -32.40
N SER A 4 -19.07 8.40 -31.88
CA SER A 4 -17.77 8.34 -31.21
C SER A 4 -17.84 8.89 -29.78
N LYS A 5 -16.88 8.50 -28.94
CA LYS A 5 -16.64 9.09 -27.61
C LYS A 5 -15.20 9.59 -27.52
N LYS A 6 -15.02 10.77 -26.92
CA LYS A 6 -13.68 11.33 -26.72
C LYS A 6 -13.03 10.78 -25.46
N CYS A 7 -11.74 10.48 -25.56
CA CYS A 7 -10.94 10.11 -24.43
C CYS A 7 -10.80 11.30 -23.46
N PRO A 8 -11.10 11.14 -22.15
CA PRO A 8 -10.94 12.23 -21.19
C PRO A 8 -9.47 12.61 -20.96
N ASN A 9 -8.53 11.68 -21.18
CA ASN A 9 -7.10 11.92 -21.00
C ASN A 9 -6.42 12.60 -22.20
N CYS A 10 -6.54 12.03 -23.41
CA CYS A 10 -5.85 12.53 -24.62
C CYS A 10 -6.76 13.16 -25.69
N GLN A 11 -8.08 13.21 -25.45
CA GLN A 11 -9.10 13.78 -26.35
C GLN A 11 -9.29 13.11 -27.72
N THR A 12 -8.58 12.02 -28.00
CA THR A 12 -8.77 11.21 -29.21
C THR A 12 -10.20 10.68 -29.29
N ASP A 13 -10.77 10.70 -30.49
CA ASP A 13 -12.08 10.11 -30.79
C ASP A 13 -11.97 8.58 -30.89
N ASN A 14 -12.74 7.87 -30.07
CA ASN A 14 -12.77 6.41 -30.02
C ASN A 14 -14.18 5.91 -30.36
N GLU A 15 -14.30 4.65 -30.76
CA GLU A 15 -15.61 4.01 -30.97
C GLU A 15 -16.42 4.00 -29.66
N LEU A 16 -17.75 4.12 -29.75
CA LEU A 16 -18.61 4.12 -28.55
C LEU A 16 -18.44 2.85 -27.69
N THR A 17 -18.15 1.71 -28.31
CA THR A 17 -17.95 0.40 -27.68
C THR A 17 -16.53 0.18 -27.17
N ALA A 18 -15.56 1.06 -27.48
CA ALA A 18 -14.18 0.91 -27.05
C ALA A 18 -14.07 1.00 -25.53
N LYS A 19 -13.51 -0.01 -24.87
CA LYS A 19 -13.31 -0.01 -23.40
C LYS A 19 -12.11 0.83 -22.97
N PHE A 20 -11.07 0.86 -23.80
CA PHE A 20 -9.84 1.61 -23.60
C PHE A 20 -9.57 2.54 -24.78
N CYS A 21 -8.82 3.62 -24.56
CA CYS A 21 -8.39 4.50 -25.63
C CYS A 21 -7.31 3.81 -26.48
N PHE A 22 -7.48 3.76 -27.80
CA PHE A 22 -6.49 3.13 -28.68
C PHE A 22 -5.16 3.90 -28.74
N GLN A 23 -5.17 5.20 -28.40
CA GLN A 23 -4.00 6.06 -28.49
C GLN A 23 -3.19 6.10 -27.19
N CYS A 24 -3.84 6.20 -26.02
CA CYS A 24 -3.15 6.35 -24.73
C CYS A 24 -3.46 5.24 -23.71
N GLY A 25 -4.29 4.25 -24.06
CA GLY A 25 -4.60 3.10 -23.22
C GLY A 25 -5.55 3.36 -22.04
N SER A 26 -5.95 4.61 -21.77
CA SER A 26 -6.81 4.92 -20.61
C SER A 26 -8.23 4.36 -20.76
N ASP A 27 -8.84 3.94 -19.65
CA ASP A 27 -10.24 3.51 -19.58
C ASP A 27 -11.20 4.59 -20.12
N LEU A 28 -12.11 4.18 -21.00
CA LEU A 28 -13.13 5.06 -21.56
C LEU A 28 -14.48 4.81 -20.87
N PRO A 29 -15.12 5.83 -20.28
CA PRO A 29 -16.39 5.66 -19.60
C PRO A 29 -17.47 5.14 -20.58
N GLU A 30 -18.18 4.08 -20.19
CA GLU A 30 -19.34 3.60 -20.93
C GLU A 30 -20.54 4.51 -20.64
N LYS A 31 -21.27 4.93 -21.69
CA LYS A 31 -22.51 5.70 -21.55
C LYS A 31 -23.57 4.81 -20.88
N GLY A 32 -23.69 4.93 -19.55
CA GLY A 32 -24.66 4.20 -18.74
C GLY A 32 -24.15 3.79 -17.35
N ASN A 33 -22.82 3.71 -17.18
CA ASN A 33 -22.20 3.25 -15.95
C ASN A 33 -21.63 4.41 -15.15
N LYS A 34 -22.51 5.27 -14.62
CA LYS A 34 -22.09 6.12 -13.49
C LYS A 34 -22.02 5.21 -12.27
N GLY A 35 -20.82 4.99 -11.75
CA GLY A 35 -20.60 4.21 -10.54
C GLY A 35 -21.46 4.72 -9.39
N THR A 36 -21.76 3.84 -8.44
CA THR A 36 -22.47 4.21 -7.22
C THR A 36 -21.47 4.43 -6.10
N TYR A 37 -21.56 5.56 -5.43
CA TYR A 37 -20.71 5.85 -4.28
C TYR A 37 -21.27 5.19 -3.03
N CYS A 38 -20.41 4.55 -2.26
CA CYS A 38 -20.79 3.99 -0.97
C CYS A 38 -21.15 5.12 0.01
N ARG A 39 -22.36 5.11 0.55
CA ARG A 39 -22.82 6.14 1.50
C ARG A 39 -22.07 6.15 2.83
N GLU A 40 -21.44 5.04 3.18
CA GLU A 40 -20.74 4.86 4.45
C GLU A 40 -19.26 5.24 4.37
N CYS A 41 -18.60 5.01 3.22
CA CYS A 41 -17.15 5.23 3.11
C CYS A 41 -16.71 6.05 1.89
N GLY A 42 -17.66 6.51 1.06
CA GLY A 42 -17.39 7.33 -0.13
C GLY A 42 -16.73 6.60 -1.31
N PHE A 43 -16.45 5.31 -1.20
CA PHE A 43 -15.79 4.55 -2.26
C PHE A 43 -16.67 4.43 -3.52
N GLU A 44 -16.11 4.71 -4.69
CA GLU A 44 -16.78 4.54 -5.97
C GLU A 44 -16.85 3.05 -6.32
N ASN A 45 -18.06 2.54 -6.55
CA ASN A 45 -18.28 1.16 -6.92
C ASN A 45 -18.89 1.08 -8.32
N PRO A 46 -18.63 0.02 -9.09
CA PRO A 46 -19.28 -0.17 -10.39
C PRO A 46 -20.80 -0.23 -10.22
N HIS A 47 -21.54 0.19 -11.24
CA HIS A 47 -23.00 0.38 -11.16
C HIS A 47 -23.77 -0.91 -10.76
N ASN A 48 -23.22 -2.09 -11.05
CA ASN A 48 -23.80 -3.40 -10.71
C ASN A 48 -23.28 -3.99 -9.38
N ALA A 49 -22.45 -3.27 -8.63
CA ALA A 49 -21.94 -3.73 -7.35
C ALA A 49 -23.07 -3.86 -6.31
N LYS A 50 -23.27 -5.09 -5.80
CA LYS A 50 -24.23 -5.36 -4.71
C LYS A 50 -23.68 -4.97 -3.34
N TYR A 51 -22.35 -4.94 -3.21
CA TYR A 51 -21.62 -4.63 -1.98
C TYR A 51 -20.46 -3.70 -2.31
N CYS A 52 -20.07 -2.86 -1.34
CA CYS A 52 -18.93 -1.98 -1.45
C CYS A 52 -17.63 -2.80 -1.47
N GLY A 53 -16.81 -2.64 -2.50
CA GLY A 53 -15.52 -3.32 -2.62
C GLY A 53 -14.50 -2.92 -1.54
N LYS A 54 -14.74 -1.80 -0.84
CA LYS A 54 -13.85 -1.30 0.22
C LYS A 54 -14.31 -1.65 1.63
N CYS A 55 -15.59 -1.40 1.96
CA CYS A 55 -16.10 -1.61 3.32
C CYS A 55 -17.06 -2.82 3.46
N GLY A 56 -17.39 -3.50 2.36
CA GLY A 56 -18.27 -4.69 2.37
C GLY A 56 -19.76 -4.40 2.55
N ILE A 57 -20.16 -3.14 2.78
CA ILE A 57 -21.56 -2.77 3.04
C ILE A 57 -22.39 -2.89 1.77
N LYS A 58 -23.62 -3.40 1.91
CA LYS A 58 -24.55 -3.57 0.80
C LYS A 58 -24.91 -2.21 0.19
N LEU A 59 -24.74 -2.10 -1.12
CA LEU A 59 -25.11 -0.90 -1.88
C LEU A 59 -26.57 -1.06 -2.30
N SER A 60 -27.38 -0.01 -2.15
CA SER A 60 -28.77 -0.06 -2.61
C SER A 60 -28.78 -0.04 -4.13
N SER A 61 -29.06 -1.18 -4.77
CA SER A 61 -29.24 -1.29 -6.21
C SER A 61 -30.46 -0.47 -6.63
N GLY A 62 -30.25 0.56 -7.44
CA GLY A 62 -31.32 1.30 -8.09
C GLY A 62 -31.91 0.48 -9.23
N GLU A 63 -32.98 -0.25 -8.98
CA GLU A 63 -33.95 -0.59 -10.01
C GLU A 63 -35.24 0.21 -9.76
N LYS A 64 -35.67 0.90 -10.82
CA LYS A 64 -36.86 1.72 -10.88
C LYS A 64 -38.09 0.87 -10.56
N SER A 65 -38.97 1.40 -9.72
CA SER A 65 -40.40 1.22 -9.91
C SER A 65 -41.07 2.57 -9.67
N ALA A 66 -41.34 3.26 -10.79
CA ALA A 66 -42.29 4.34 -10.81
C ALA A 66 -43.68 3.73 -11.04
N ASN A 67 -44.53 3.86 -10.02
CA ASN A 67 -45.92 4.30 -10.10
C ASN A 67 -46.83 3.71 -11.19
N GLU A 68 -47.83 2.92 -10.76
CA GLU A 68 -49.18 3.13 -11.29
C GLU A 68 -50.24 3.01 -10.18
N HIS A 69 -51.13 4.00 -10.20
CA HIS A 69 -52.21 4.25 -9.28
C HIS A 69 -53.33 3.21 -9.42
N HIS A 70 -53.82 2.69 -8.30
CA HIS A 70 -55.26 2.43 -8.08
C HIS A 70 -55.59 2.71 -6.61
N LYS A 71 -56.18 3.90 -6.36
CA LYS A 71 -56.97 4.22 -5.16
C LYS A 71 -58.34 3.56 -5.37
N PRO A 72 -58.98 2.96 -4.35
CA PRO A 72 -59.85 3.77 -3.49
C PRO A 72 -59.73 3.47 -1.99
N THR A 73 -59.71 4.57 -1.25
CA THR A 73 -60.58 4.82 -0.08
C THR A 73 -60.24 4.15 1.26
N ALA A 74 -59.92 5.05 2.19
CA ALA A 74 -59.73 4.83 3.61
C ALA A 74 -60.98 4.30 4.32
N THR A 75 -60.78 3.40 5.30
CA THR A 75 -61.38 3.51 6.64
C THR A 75 -60.52 2.77 7.67
N PRO A 76 -60.44 3.23 8.94
CA PRO A 76 -59.63 2.62 9.98
C PRO A 76 -60.48 1.75 10.92
N LYS A 77 -59.89 0.68 11.46
CA LYS A 77 -60.17 0.05 12.79
C LYS A 77 -59.26 -1.18 12.93
N SER A 78 -58.17 -1.07 13.68
CA SER A 78 -58.09 -1.23 15.14
C SER A 78 -58.31 -2.68 15.60
N SER A 79 -57.17 -3.26 15.93
CA SER A 79 -56.89 -4.48 16.66
C SER A 79 -57.62 -4.61 18.01
N LYS A 80 -58.08 -5.84 18.31
CA LYS A 80 -58.35 -6.38 19.65
C LYS A 80 -58.19 -7.92 19.61
N PRO A 81 -58.01 -8.62 20.75
CA PRO A 81 -57.80 -8.11 22.10
C PRO A 81 -56.60 -8.73 22.82
N SER A 82 -55.95 -7.88 23.61
CA SER A 82 -55.10 -8.24 24.74
C SER A 82 -55.98 -8.64 25.94
N ARG A 83 -55.66 -9.73 26.65
CA ARG A 83 -56.22 -10.00 27.98
C ARG A 83 -55.12 -10.37 28.98
N LYS A 84 -54.44 -9.36 29.52
CA LYS A 84 -53.73 -9.46 30.80
C LYS A 84 -54.73 -9.26 31.93
N LYS A 85 -54.85 -10.23 32.83
CA LYS A 85 -55.43 -10.03 34.18
C LYS A 85 -54.28 -10.07 35.20
N ARG A 86 -54.02 -8.93 35.85
CA ARG A 86 -53.41 -8.87 37.20
C ARG A 86 -54.56 -8.74 38.18
N LYS A 87 -54.59 -9.53 39.26
CA LYS A 87 -54.50 -9.06 40.66
C LYS A 87 -54.96 -10.12 41.67
N LYS A 88 -54.22 -10.10 42.80
CA LYS A 88 -54.56 -10.43 44.20
C LYS A 88 -54.72 -11.93 44.51
N GLN A 89 -53.74 -12.54 45.18
CA GLN A 89 -53.60 -12.56 46.65
C GLN A 89 -54.93 -12.77 47.38
N LYS A 90 -55.10 -13.95 47.98
CA LYS A 90 -55.33 -14.12 49.42
C LYS A 90 -55.52 -15.60 49.75
N THR A 91 -54.90 -16.02 50.87
CA THR A 91 -55.33 -17.04 51.86
C THR A 91 -55.52 -18.47 51.33
N SER A 92 -55.15 -19.56 51.98
CA SER A 92 -54.62 -19.89 53.30
C SER A 92 -54.32 -21.39 53.23
N ALA A 93 -53.42 -21.86 54.07
CA ALA A 93 -53.32 -23.21 54.64
C ALA A 93 -53.75 -24.45 53.82
N GLU A 94 -52.88 -25.46 53.86
CA GLU A 94 -53.20 -26.86 54.19
C GLU A 94 -52.69 -27.90 53.19
N HIS A 95 -52.21 -28.99 53.79
CA HIS A 95 -51.46 -30.11 53.26
C HIS A 95 -52.09 -30.78 52.02
N VAL A 96 -51.28 -31.41 51.16
CA VAL A 96 -51.36 -32.87 50.85
C VAL A 96 -50.30 -33.30 49.82
N ARG A 97 -49.35 -34.09 50.35
CA ARG A 97 -48.59 -35.25 49.84
C ARG A 97 -48.34 -35.44 48.32
N HIS A 98 -47.03 -35.50 48.03
CA HIS A 98 -46.30 -36.58 47.34
C HIS A 98 -47.03 -37.41 46.28
N THR A 99 -46.59 -37.27 45.04
CA THR A 99 -46.26 -38.43 44.20
C THR A 99 -44.93 -38.19 43.48
N VAL A 100 -43.90 -38.89 43.94
CA VAL A 100 -42.62 -39.04 43.26
C VAL A 100 -42.82 -40.07 42.15
N ARG A 101 -42.49 -39.72 40.90
CA ARG A 101 -42.25 -40.73 39.86
C ARG A 101 -40.92 -40.43 39.18
N ARG A 102 -39.91 -41.18 39.61
CA ARG A 102 -38.56 -41.24 39.01
C ARG A 102 -38.67 -41.79 37.58
N GLY A 103 -38.08 -41.06 36.64
CA GLY A 103 -37.68 -41.53 35.31
C GLY A 103 -36.20 -41.18 35.11
N THR A 104 -35.42 -42.16 34.72
CA THR A 104 -33.96 -42.30 34.75
C THR A 104 -33.20 -41.29 33.87
N LEU A 105 -32.28 -40.52 34.48
CA LEU A 105 -31.22 -39.76 33.79
C LEU A 105 -30.06 -40.71 33.46
N GLN A 106 -29.98 -41.24 32.24
CA GLN A 106 -28.76 -41.89 31.79
C GLN A 106 -28.67 -41.87 30.26
N GLY A 107 -27.76 -41.06 29.72
CA GLY A 107 -27.31 -41.18 28.33
C GLY A 107 -27.08 -39.88 27.56
N TRP A 108 -27.73 -38.77 27.91
CA TRP A 108 -27.68 -37.57 27.04
C TRP A 108 -26.67 -36.49 27.46
N ASN A 109 -26.02 -36.63 28.60
CA ASN A 109 -25.15 -35.57 29.14
C ASN A 109 -23.76 -35.56 28.48
N TYR A 110 -23.13 -36.71 28.25
CA TYR A 110 -21.72 -36.74 27.83
C TYR A 110 -21.51 -36.39 26.35
N LYS A 111 -22.48 -36.70 25.47
CA LYS A 111 -22.40 -36.33 24.04
C LYS A 111 -22.60 -34.82 23.83
N VAL A 112 -23.52 -34.20 24.56
CA VAL A 112 -23.76 -32.75 24.50
C VAL A 112 -22.58 -31.98 25.11
N ILE A 113 -22.07 -32.43 26.27
CA ILE A 113 -20.88 -31.84 26.90
C ILE A 113 -19.65 -31.99 25.98
N GLY A 114 -19.48 -33.14 25.32
CA GLY A 114 -18.40 -33.36 24.36
C GLY A 114 -18.47 -32.42 23.14
N MET A 115 -19.66 -32.17 22.59
CA MET A 115 -19.84 -31.24 21.46
C MET A 115 -19.54 -29.79 21.85
N ILE A 116 -19.93 -29.38 23.06
CA ILE A 116 -19.64 -28.03 23.56
C ILE A 116 -18.14 -27.87 23.80
N ALA A 117 -17.47 -28.85 24.41
CA ALA A 117 -16.02 -28.80 24.64
C ALA A 117 -15.24 -28.75 23.33
N LEU A 118 -15.62 -29.56 22.32
CA LEU A 118 -15.00 -29.53 21.00
C LEU A 118 -15.21 -28.17 20.32
N GLY A 119 -16.41 -27.60 20.42
CA GLY A 119 -16.72 -26.28 19.88
C GLY A 119 -15.88 -25.17 20.50
N VAL A 120 -15.65 -25.20 21.83
CA VAL A 120 -14.80 -24.23 22.52
C VAL A 120 -13.34 -24.35 22.10
N VAL A 121 -12.82 -25.58 21.94
CA VAL A 121 -11.46 -25.82 21.46
C VAL A 121 -11.29 -25.33 20.01
N LEU A 122 -12.22 -25.67 19.13
CA LEU A 122 -12.18 -25.22 17.73
C LEU A 122 -12.33 -23.70 17.62
N PHE A 123 -13.16 -23.07 18.45
CA PHE A 123 -13.28 -21.62 18.51
C PHE A 123 -12.00 -20.96 19.04
N GLY A 124 -11.35 -21.55 20.06
CA GLY A 124 -10.06 -21.08 20.56
C GLY A 124 -8.96 -21.17 19.51
N VAL A 125 -8.86 -22.29 18.81
CA VAL A 125 -7.92 -22.48 17.67
C VAL A 125 -8.25 -21.50 16.54
N TYR A 126 -9.52 -21.31 16.20
CA TYR A 126 -9.95 -20.33 15.21
C TYR A 126 -9.63 -18.89 15.63
N ALA A 127 -9.81 -18.54 16.91
CA ALA A 127 -9.46 -17.23 17.43
C ALA A 127 -7.94 -16.98 17.38
N VAL A 128 -7.12 -17.99 17.69
CA VAL A 128 -5.65 -17.92 17.55
C VAL A 128 -5.24 -17.77 16.08
N TYR A 129 -5.85 -18.56 15.19
CA TYR A 129 -5.63 -18.48 13.74
C TYR A 129 -6.03 -17.11 13.16
N MET A 130 -7.14 -16.53 13.62
CA MET A 130 -7.58 -15.19 13.20
C MET A 130 -6.72 -14.08 13.82
N ASN A 131 -6.07 -14.32 14.97
CA ASN A 131 -5.15 -13.37 15.59
C ASN A 131 -3.87 -13.19 14.77
N GLU A 132 -3.28 -14.27 14.22
CA GLU A 132 -2.11 -14.16 13.33
C GLU A 132 -2.41 -13.30 12.09
N LYS A 133 -3.65 -13.33 11.59
CA LYS A 133 -4.04 -12.54 10.41
C LYS A 133 -4.34 -11.07 10.71
N SER A 134 -4.41 -10.68 11.99
CA SER A 134 -4.78 -9.33 12.43
C SER A 134 -3.60 -8.34 12.53
N LEU A 135 -2.36 -8.77 12.27
CA LEU A 135 -1.17 -7.88 12.25
C LEU A 135 -0.87 -7.22 10.89
N LYS A 136 -1.76 -7.34 9.90
CA LYS A 136 -1.68 -6.57 8.65
C LYS A 136 -2.75 -5.49 8.55
N ILE A 137 -3.17 -4.94 9.70
CA ILE A 137 -4.10 -3.82 9.77
C ILE A 137 -3.32 -2.53 9.57
N SER A 138 -3.39 -2.00 8.34
CA SER A 138 -3.51 -0.58 8.04
C SER A 138 -2.81 0.35 9.04
N GLU A 139 -1.49 0.35 9.05
CA GLU A 139 -0.74 1.42 9.68
C GLU A 139 -1.07 2.69 8.88
N ARG A 140 -1.87 3.59 9.47
CA ARG A 140 -1.89 4.97 8.99
C ARG A 140 -0.48 5.46 9.23
N TYR A 141 0.35 5.39 8.19
CA TYR A 141 1.70 5.91 8.22
C TYR A 141 1.62 7.39 8.64
N VAL A 142 2.00 7.66 9.88
CA VAL A 142 2.18 9.01 10.41
C VAL A 142 3.61 9.38 10.08
N GLU A 143 3.76 10.48 9.36
CA GLU A 143 5.07 10.98 8.97
C GLU A 143 5.82 11.47 10.21
N ASN A 144 7.07 11.05 10.39
CA ASN A 144 7.87 11.36 11.58
C ASN A 144 8.62 12.68 11.36
N VAL A 145 7.93 13.80 11.63
CA VAL A 145 8.54 15.14 11.54
C VAL A 145 9.49 15.36 12.71
N SER A 146 10.73 15.80 12.41
CA SER A 146 11.72 16.10 13.44
C SER A 146 11.44 17.43 14.14
N THR A 147 11.79 17.53 15.42
CA THR A 147 11.72 18.77 16.18
C THR A 147 12.89 19.71 15.93
N ASN A 148 13.94 19.25 15.22
CA ASN A 148 15.13 20.05 14.91
C ASN A 148 14.91 20.89 13.62
N PRO A 149 14.85 22.24 13.72
CA PRO A 149 14.60 23.10 12.56
C PRO A 149 15.69 23.03 11.48
N ALA A 150 16.95 22.80 11.87
CA ALA A 150 18.07 22.71 10.92
C ALA A 150 17.97 21.44 10.05
N LEU A 151 17.57 20.33 10.67
CA LEU A 151 17.35 19.06 9.98
C LEU A 151 16.18 19.17 8.99
N GLU A 152 15.05 19.76 9.41
CA GLU A 152 13.89 19.94 8.54
C GLU A 152 14.15 20.95 7.40
N ALA A 153 15.08 21.90 7.57
CA ALA A 153 15.54 22.77 6.50
C ALA A 153 16.37 22.00 5.46
N GLN A 154 17.31 21.16 5.90
CA GLN A 154 18.08 20.28 5.01
C GLN A 154 17.18 19.26 4.29
N MET A 155 16.20 18.69 4.99
CA MET A 155 15.24 17.78 4.36
C MET A 155 14.46 18.48 3.26
N ARG A 156 13.95 19.69 3.52
CA ARG A 156 13.23 20.49 2.50
C ARG A 156 14.12 20.81 1.31
N GLU A 157 15.38 21.20 1.55
CA GLU A 157 16.35 21.45 0.49
C GLU A 157 16.53 20.20 -0.40
N VAL A 158 16.80 19.04 0.20
CA VAL A 158 16.94 17.77 -0.52
C VAL A 158 15.65 17.43 -1.27
N ALA A 159 14.49 17.46 -0.60
CA ALA A 159 13.20 17.12 -1.19
C ALA A 159 12.79 18.08 -2.32
N SER A 160 13.16 19.36 -2.26
CA SER A 160 12.86 20.33 -3.32
C SER A 160 13.51 19.97 -4.67
N LYS A 161 14.59 19.18 -4.65
CA LYS A 161 15.28 18.68 -5.84
C LYS A 161 14.51 17.55 -6.54
N PHE A 162 13.48 17.00 -5.90
CA PHE A 162 12.70 15.87 -6.41
C PHE A 162 11.27 16.27 -6.76
N VAL A 163 10.71 15.57 -7.75
CA VAL A 163 9.27 15.49 -8.00
C VAL A 163 8.75 14.16 -7.48
N CYS A 164 7.52 14.15 -7.01
CA CYS A 164 6.91 12.91 -6.51
C CYS A 164 6.76 11.88 -7.63
N ALA A 165 7.34 10.69 -7.45
CA ALA A 165 7.31 9.60 -8.43
C ALA A 165 6.12 8.64 -8.25
N CYS A 166 5.14 8.97 -7.41
CA CYS A 166 4.04 8.05 -7.07
C CYS A 166 3.06 7.73 -8.21
N GLY A 167 3.16 8.40 -9.36
CA GLY A 167 2.32 8.18 -10.54
C GLY A 167 0.84 8.58 -10.41
N SER A 168 0.37 8.91 -9.21
CA SER A 168 -1.04 9.23 -8.92
C SER A 168 -1.27 10.71 -8.57
N CYS A 169 -0.21 11.49 -8.42
CA CYS A 169 -0.28 12.91 -8.08
C CYS A 169 0.22 13.76 -9.25
N PRO A 170 -0.23 15.02 -9.37
CA PRO A 170 0.48 16.00 -10.21
C PRO A 170 1.95 16.01 -9.80
N SER A 171 2.86 16.21 -10.75
CA SER A 171 4.32 16.19 -10.56
C SER A 171 4.80 17.38 -9.70
N GLU A 172 4.31 17.44 -8.47
CA GLU A 172 4.61 18.41 -7.45
C GLU A 172 5.98 18.11 -6.82
N PRO A 173 6.66 19.13 -6.26
CA PRO A 173 7.85 18.92 -5.46
C PRO A 173 7.62 17.89 -4.35
N LEU A 174 8.62 17.07 -4.08
CA LEU A 174 8.55 16.04 -3.04
C LEU A 174 8.31 16.66 -1.65
N GLU A 175 8.78 17.88 -1.41
CA GLU A 175 8.55 18.62 -0.16
C GLU A 175 7.07 18.93 0.11
N SER A 176 6.29 19.23 -0.93
CA SER A 176 4.90 19.69 -0.80
C SER A 176 3.88 18.58 -1.03
N CYS A 177 4.29 17.47 -1.64
CA CYS A 177 3.39 16.38 -1.97
C CYS A 177 2.90 15.64 -0.71
N SER A 178 1.60 15.50 -0.52
CA SER A 178 1.02 14.86 0.68
C SER A 178 0.75 13.36 0.54
N CYS A 179 1.12 12.76 -0.60
CA CYS A 179 0.82 11.36 -0.89
C CYS A 179 1.61 10.39 0.02
N ALA A 180 1.14 9.14 0.13
CA ALA A 180 1.78 8.16 1.01
C ALA A 180 3.24 7.86 0.63
N THR A 181 3.55 7.84 -0.67
CA THR A 181 4.93 7.63 -1.17
C THR A 181 5.83 8.82 -0.80
N ALA A 182 5.38 10.05 -1.06
CA ALA A 182 6.11 11.26 -0.71
C ALA A 182 6.43 11.36 0.78
N ARG A 183 5.49 10.94 1.65
CA ARG A 183 5.72 10.89 3.10
C ARG A 183 6.84 9.91 3.46
N LYS A 184 6.86 8.72 2.85
CA LYS A 184 7.91 7.72 3.06
C LYS A 184 9.28 8.20 2.58
N GLU A 185 9.31 8.84 1.42
CA GLU A 185 10.53 9.40 0.84
C GLU A 185 11.10 10.52 1.74
N ARG A 186 10.26 11.42 2.26
CA ARG A 186 10.71 12.46 3.21
C ARG A 186 11.22 11.88 4.52
N ASP A 187 10.57 10.85 5.06
CA ASP A 187 11.07 10.16 6.25
C ASP A 187 12.40 9.46 6.01
N PHE A 188 12.61 8.89 4.81
CA PHE A 188 13.91 8.38 4.42
C PHE A 188 14.99 9.46 4.46
N ILE A 189 14.72 10.64 3.87
CA ILE A 189 15.64 11.78 3.90
C ILE A 189 15.93 12.22 5.34
N ARG A 190 14.90 12.33 6.19
CA ARG A 190 15.08 12.70 7.61
C ARG A 190 15.98 11.72 8.35
N ASN A 191 15.74 10.42 8.19
CA ASN A 191 16.51 9.38 8.87
C ASN A 191 17.97 9.37 8.40
N ALA A 192 18.20 9.55 7.10
CA ALA A 192 19.51 9.66 6.51
C ALA A 192 20.31 10.86 7.05
N LEU A 193 19.70 12.05 7.03
CA LEU A 193 20.33 13.27 7.54
C LEU A 193 20.53 13.24 9.06
N ALA A 194 19.58 12.66 9.81
CA ALA A 194 19.72 12.47 11.26
C ALA A 194 20.87 11.51 11.62
N GLY A 195 21.17 10.55 10.74
CA GLY A 195 22.32 9.67 10.82
C GLY A 195 23.66 10.33 10.47
N GLY A 196 23.67 11.63 10.15
CA GLY A 196 24.88 12.38 9.80
C GLY A 196 25.33 12.23 8.34
N GLN A 197 24.47 11.72 7.46
CA GLN A 197 24.80 11.60 6.04
C GLN A 197 24.81 12.96 5.34
N ASN A 198 25.66 13.11 4.32
CA ASN A 198 25.74 14.32 3.53
C ASN A 198 24.52 14.44 2.60
N ALA A 199 23.94 15.64 2.49
CA ALA A 199 22.77 15.92 1.66
C ALA A 199 22.95 15.48 0.20
N ASP A 200 24.13 15.64 -0.39
CA ASP A 200 24.38 15.28 -1.79
C ASP A 200 24.41 13.76 -2.00
N ASP A 201 24.88 13.00 -1.02
CA ASP A 201 24.84 11.54 -1.07
C ASP A 201 23.43 11.01 -0.84
N VAL A 202 22.65 11.66 0.05
CA VAL A 202 21.23 11.37 0.23
C VAL A 202 20.44 11.61 -1.05
N VAL A 203 20.75 12.68 -1.80
CA VAL A 203 20.14 12.94 -3.12
C VAL A 203 20.41 11.78 -4.10
N LYS A 204 21.65 11.31 -4.21
CA LYS A 204 21.99 10.18 -5.10
C LYS A 204 21.24 8.92 -4.71
N VAL A 205 21.25 8.57 -3.42
CA VAL A 205 20.58 7.36 -2.92
C VAL A 205 19.07 7.45 -3.11
N LEU A 206 18.47 8.62 -2.82
CA LEU A 206 17.04 8.83 -2.99
C LEU A 206 16.63 8.75 -4.47
N ASN A 207 17.38 9.36 -5.38
CA ASN A 207 17.12 9.25 -6.82
C ASN A 207 17.25 7.81 -7.31
N ASN A 208 18.22 7.06 -6.79
CA ASN A 208 18.38 5.66 -7.17
C ASN A 208 17.24 4.77 -6.64
N GLN A 209 16.69 5.10 -5.48
CA GLN A 209 15.63 4.32 -4.83
C GLN A 209 14.22 4.67 -5.34
N TYR A 210 13.95 5.95 -5.58
CA TYR A 210 12.62 6.46 -5.88
C TYR A 210 12.53 7.25 -7.20
N GLY A 211 13.67 7.63 -7.80
CA GLY A 211 13.72 8.45 -9.01
C GLY A 211 13.32 9.91 -8.74
N GLY A 212 12.75 10.55 -9.76
CA GLY A 212 12.10 11.86 -9.62
C GLY A 212 13.05 13.05 -9.45
N LEU A 213 14.37 12.90 -9.58
CA LEU A 213 15.27 14.05 -9.52
C LEU A 213 14.97 15.03 -10.67
N LYS A 214 14.80 16.31 -10.35
CA LYS A 214 14.60 17.37 -11.33
C LYS A 214 15.85 17.49 -12.20
N SER A 215 15.71 17.25 -13.50
CA SER A 215 16.80 17.25 -14.49
C SER A 215 17.54 18.59 -14.61
N THR A 216 17.03 19.67 -14.02
CA THR A 216 17.64 21.00 -14.02
C THR A 216 18.94 21.09 -13.20
N GLN A 217 19.27 20.10 -12.36
CA GLN A 217 20.54 20.10 -11.58
C GLN A 217 21.62 19.15 -12.10
N LEU A 218 21.42 18.43 -13.20
CA LEU A 218 22.48 17.63 -13.84
C LEU A 218 23.36 18.42 -14.83
N SER A 219 23.22 19.75 -14.85
CA SER A 219 24.15 20.65 -15.55
C SER A 219 24.44 21.86 -14.69
N LEU A 220 25.12 21.62 -13.57
CA LEU A 220 26.13 22.55 -13.08
C LEU A 220 27.42 21.75 -12.96
N ASP A 221 28.00 21.53 -14.14
CA ASP A 221 29.43 21.45 -14.29
C ASP A 221 30.08 22.51 -13.42
N LYS A 222 31.17 22.11 -12.77
CA LYS A 222 32.15 23.00 -12.19
C LYS A 222 32.66 23.91 -13.31
N ASN A 223 32.07 25.09 -13.47
CA ASN A 223 32.71 26.34 -13.85
C ASN A 223 31.65 27.44 -13.98
N ASP A 224 31.95 28.58 -13.38
CA ASP A 224 31.28 29.87 -13.49
C ASP A 224 29.91 30.03 -12.79
N LEU A 225 29.97 30.40 -11.50
CA LEU A 225 29.37 31.66 -11.07
C LEU A 225 30.06 32.17 -9.80
N ASN A 226 30.94 33.15 -10.00
CA ASN A 226 31.43 34.04 -8.95
C ASN A 226 30.24 34.84 -8.39
N LEU A 227 29.66 34.36 -7.29
CA LEU A 227 28.93 35.21 -6.35
C LEU A 227 29.65 35.13 -5.00
N ASN A 228 30.26 36.26 -4.63
CA ASN A 228 30.98 36.49 -3.38
C ASN A 228 30.30 35.86 -2.16
N LEU A 229 30.95 34.85 -1.57
CA LEU A 229 30.79 34.50 -0.17
C LEU A 229 32.03 35.03 0.59
N PRO A 230 31.90 35.77 1.70
CA PRO A 230 33.05 36.16 2.48
C PRO A 230 33.70 34.92 3.11
N THR A 231 34.95 34.73 2.72
CA THR A 231 35.94 33.79 3.23
C THR A 231 36.04 33.83 4.75
N ALA A 232 35.87 32.68 5.40
CA ALA A 232 36.60 32.39 6.64
C ALA A 232 36.65 30.88 6.91
N LEU A 233 37.88 30.36 6.88
CA LEU A 233 38.42 29.29 7.75
C LEU A 233 38.12 27.84 7.30
N THR A 234 39.02 27.26 6.49
CA THR A 234 40.16 26.37 6.88
C THR A 234 39.74 24.91 7.02
N ALA A 235 40.47 23.88 6.60
CA ALA A 235 41.64 23.70 5.74
C ALA A 235 41.78 22.18 5.52
N ASN A 236 42.27 21.77 4.35
CA ASN A 236 43.08 20.56 4.08
C ASN A 236 42.55 19.16 4.46
N THR A 237 42.20 18.35 3.46
CA THR A 237 42.94 17.10 3.13
C THR A 237 42.54 16.60 1.73
N PRO A 238 43.46 15.98 0.96
CA PRO A 238 43.31 15.70 -0.46
C PRO A 238 42.53 14.41 -0.72
N ALA A 239 42.04 14.30 -1.96
CA ALA A 239 41.48 13.10 -2.56
C ALA A 239 42.36 11.88 -2.24
N ASN A 240 41.79 10.93 -1.50
CA ASN A 240 42.35 9.59 -1.39
C ASN A 240 41.47 8.67 -2.22
N GLU A 241 41.93 8.43 -3.44
CA GLU A 241 41.61 7.25 -4.23
C GLU A 241 41.98 6.02 -3.38
N VAL A 242 40.99 5.42 -2.71
CA VAL A 242 41.21 4.13 -2.05
C VAL A 242 40.94 3.04 -3.07
N ASN A 243 42.01 2.69 -3.77
CA ASN A 243 42.16 1.42 -4.45
C ASN A 243 42.49 0.37 -3.38
N MET A 244 41.56 -0.55 -3.05
CA MET A 244 41.84 -1.73 -2.20
C MET A 244 40.68 -2.76 -2.29
N PRO A 245 40.88 -4.03 -1.88
CA PRO A 245 41.05 -5.15 -2.78
C PRO A 245 39.85 -6.10 -2.81
N ASN A 246 39.90 -6.94 -3.85
CA ASN A 246 39.14 -8.16 -4.10
C ASN A 246 38.51 -8.87 -2.89
N GLY A 247 37.25 -9.26 -3.05
CA GLY A 247 36.72 -10.58 -2.64
C GLY A 247 36.25 -10.78 -1.20
N ASP A 248 36.96 -10.22 -0.21
CA ASP A 248 36.83 -10.72 1.18
C ASP A 248 36.12 -9.76 2.16
N ALA A 249 35.78 -8.55 1.72
CA ALA A 249 35.00 -7.62 2.54
C ALA A 249 33.50 -7.91 2.48
N LEU A 250 32.83 -7.78 3.64
CA LEU A 250 31.37 -7.82 3.73
C LEU A 250 30.75 -6.79 2.78
N ALA A 251 29.74 -7.20 2.03
CA ALA A 251 29.08 -6.34 1.07
C ALA A 251 28.36 -5.20 1.81
N GLY A 252 28.77 -3.96 1.54
CA GLY A 252 28.13 -2.76 2.07
C GLY A 252 27.50 -1.91 0.97
N ILE A 253 26.78 -0.86 1.37
CA ILE A 253 26.15 0.10 0.46
C ILE A 253 27.18 0.72 -0.51
N ALA A 254 28.43 0.91 -0.06
CA ALA A 254 29.53 1.41 -0.89
C ALA A 254 29.84 0.50 -2.09
N ASN A 255 29.62 -0.81 -1.97
CA ASN A 255 29.91 -1.80 -3.01
C ASN A 255 28.69 -2.12 -3.89
N ARG A 256 27.51 -1.59 -3.56
CA ARG A 256 26.26 -1.85 -4.29
C ARG A 256 26.42 -1.60 -5.78
N GLN A 257 26.99 -0.46 -6.15
CA GLN A 257 27.16 -0.07 -7.54
C GLN A 257 28.10 -1.02 -8.29
N GLN A 258 29.21 -1.41 -7.64
CA GLN A 258 30.17 -2.36 -8.19
C GLN A 258 29.53 -3.73 -8.44
N ILE A 259 28.63 -4.19 -7.57
CA ILE A 259 27.90 -5.46 -7.76
C ILE A 259 26.95 -5.35 -8.95
N ILE A 260 26.17 -4.27 -9.03
CA ILE A 260 25.17 -4.07 -10.11
C ILE A 260 25.82 -3.99 -11.49
N GLU A 261 26.97 -3.34 -11.60
CA GLU A 261 27.73 -3.20 -12.86
C GLU A 261 28.22 -4.53 -13.43
N GLN A 262 28.26 -5.61 -12.63
CA GLN A 262 28.63 -6.95 -13.09
C GLN A 262 27.50 -7.70 -13.79
N PHE A 263 26.29 -7.14 -13.87
CA PHE A 263 25.11 -7.83 -14.40
C PHE A 263 24.43 -7.07 -15.53
N SER A 264 23.95 -7.85 -16.50
CA SER A 264 22.95 -7.45 -17.46
C SER A 264 21.55 -7.63 -16.88
N CYS A 265 20.59 -6.84 -17.34
CA CYS A 265 19.20 -7.00 -17.00
C CYS A 265 18.66 -8.34 -17.56
N PRO A 266 18.25 -9.29 -16.71
CA PRO A 266 17.87 -10.64 -17.17
C PRO A 266 16.45 -10.70 -17.75
N CYS A 267 15.83 -9.55 -17.98
CA CYS A 267 14.45 -9.43 -18.43
C CYS A 267 14.20 -9.95 -19.85
N GLY A 268 15.19 -9.79 -20.74
CA GLY A 268 15.05 -10.05 -22.17
C GLY A 268 14.02 -9.18 -22.92
N GLN A 269 13.45 -8.16 -22.26
CA GLN A 269 12.38 -7.30 -22.80
C GLN A 269 12.79 -5.82 -22.88
N CYS A 270 13.96 -5.48 -22.35
CA CYS A 270 14.42 -4.13 -22.18
C CYS A 270 15.40 -3.76 -23.30
N ALA A 271 15.38 -2.52 -23.77
CA ALA A 271 16.38 -2.02 -24.71
C ALA A 271 17.71 -1.65 -24.03
N ILE A 272 17.69 -1.54 -22.69
CA ILE A 272 18.86 -1.28 -21.87
C ILE A 272 19.28 -2.60 -21.23
N ASP A 273 20.39 -3.13 -21.73
CA ASP A 273 20.93 -4.43 -21.30
C ASP A 273 21.71 -4.32 -19.99
N GLU A 274 22.26 -3.16 -19.64
CA GLU A 274 23.02 -2.99 -18.40
C GLU A 274 22.10 -2.84 -17.19
N LEU A 275 22.29 -3.66 -16.15
CA LEU A 275 21.43 -3.62 -14.97
C LEU A 275 21.52 -2.26 -14.26
N LYS A 276 22.69 -1.61 -14.27
CA LYS A 276 22.89 -0.30 -13.62
C LYS A 276 21.93 0.76 -14.16
N ASP A 277 21.71 0.79 -15.46
CA ASP A 277 20.90 1.79 -16.17
C ASP A 277 19.45 1.36 -16.39
N CYS A 278 19.15 0.07 -16.20
CA CYS A 278 17.82 -0.48 -16.40
C CYS A 278 16.94 -0.31 -15.14
N SER A 279 15.69 0.11 -15.32
CA SER A 279 14.72 0.37 -14.22
C SER A 279 13.36 -0.30 -14.45
N CYS A 280 13.34 -1.41 -15.19
CA CYS A 280 12.13 -2.15 -15.51
C CYS A 280 11.56 -2.93 -14.31
N ASP A 281 10.23 -3.02 -14.27
CA ASP A 281 9.44 -3.51 -13.14
C ASP A 281 8.67 -4.82 -13.43
N HIS A 282 8.86 -5.41 -14.61
CA HIS A 282 8.29 -6.73 -14.93
C HIS A 282 9.01 -7.87 -14.16
N PRO A 283 8.46 -9.08 -14.11
CA PRO A 283 9.07 -10.22 -13.42
C PRO A 283 10.51 -10.49 -13.89
N ARG A 284 11.43 -10.78 -12.96
CA ARG A 284 12.88 -10.90 -13.22
C ARG A 284 13.50 -9.63 -13.84
N GLY A 285 12.89 -8.48 -13.61
CA GLY A 285 13.36 -7.18 -14.09
C GLY A 285 14.36 -6.51 -13.14
N ALA A 286 14.85 -5.35 -13.56
CA ALA A 286 15.92 -4.64 -12.89
C ALA A 286 15.55 -4.23 -11.46
N VAL A 287 14.30 -3.82 -11.22
CA VAL A 287 13.82 -3.48 -9.87
C VAL A 287 13.94 -4.68 -8.92
N GLU A 288 13.53 -5.87 -9.37
CA GLU A 288 13.59 -7.09 -8.56
C GLU A 288 15.04 -7.50 -8.25
N VAL A 289 15.91 -7.46 -9.25
CA VAL A 289 17.33 -7.84 -9.08
C VAL A 289 18.06 -6.84 -8.17
N LYS A 290 17.84 -5.53 -8.36
CA LYS A 290 18.42 -4.48 -7.51
C LYS A 290 17.94 -4.61 -6.07
N GLN A 291 16.65 -4.85 -5.85
CA GLN A 291 16.10 -5.07 -4.51
C GLN A 291 16.72 -6.30 -3.84
N PHE A 292 16.92 -7.41 -4.57
CA PHE A 292 17.57 -8.59 -4.03
C PHE A 292 19.03 -8.31 -3.61
N ILE A 293 19.78 -7.53 -4.39
CA ILE A 293 21.13 -7.08 -4.02
C ILE A 293 21.08 -6.25 -2.73
N ASP A 294 20.13 -5.32 -2.64
CA ASP A 294 19.94 -4.47 -1.47
C ASP A 294 19.59 -5.26 -0.22
N GLU A 295 18.72 -6.27 -0.33
CA GLU A 295 18.39 -7.18 0.76
C GLU A 295 19.62 -7.96 1.23
N GLN A 296 20.42 -8.50 0.30
CA GLN A 296 21.63 -9.25 0.63
C GLN A 296 22.68 -8.38 1.32
N ILE A 297 22.88 -7.14 0.86
CA ILE A 297 23.76 -6.16 1.51
C ILE A 297 23.22 -5.80 2.91
N ALA A 298 21.91 -5.57 3.04
CA ALA A 298 21.28 -5.20 4.31
C ALA A 298 21.36 -6.32 5.36
N THR A 299 21.41 -7.59 4.95
CA THR A 299 21.64 -8.69 5.91
C THR A 299 23.01 -8.66 6.57
N GLY A 300 24.01 -8.02 5.95
CA GLY A 300 25.37 -7.89 6.48
C GLY A 300 26.16 -9.20 6.60
N ASN A 301 25.65 -10.31 6.08
CA ASN A 301 26.23 -11.65 6.25
C ASN A 301 27.01 -12.16 5.03
N TYR A 302 26.93 -11.45 3.90
CA TYR A 302 27.51 -11.89 2.64
C TYR A 302 28.65 -10.96 2.20
N THR A 303 29.73 -11.52 1.67
CA THR A 303 30.78 -10.75 0.99
C THR A 303 30.33 -10.29 -0.39
N VAL A 304 31.03 -9.31 -0.98
CA VAL A 304 30.75 -8.84 -2.35
C VAL A 304 30.71 -9.99 -3.35
N ALA A 305 31.68 -10.91 -3.27
CA ALA A 305 31.73 -12.10 -4.12
C ALA A 305 30.51 -13.02 -3.91
N GLN A 306 30.12 -13.26 -2.65
CA GLN A 306 28.95 -14.08 -2.34
C GLN A 306 27.65 -13.44 -2.83
N VAL A 307 27.50 -12.10 -2.74
CA VAL A 307 26.32 -11.42 -3.29
C VAL A 307 26.27 -11.59 -4.81
N ILE A 308 27.40 -11.42 -5.50
CA ILE A 308 27.50 -11.65 -6.95
C ILE A 308 27.11 -13.09 -7.30
N ASP A 309 27.64 -14.09 -6.61
CA ASP A 309 27.33 -15.49 -6.89
C ASP A 309 25.86 -15.83 -6.62
N ASN A 310 25.27 -15.26 -5.56
CA ASN A 310 23.85 -15.41 -5.24
C ASN A 310 22.94 -14.79 -6.33
N VAL A 311 23.32 -13.63 -6.87
CA VAL A 311 22.59 -12.97 -7.96
C VAL A 311 22.70 -13.80 -9.24
N GLU A 312 23.90 -14.25 -9.60
CA GLU A 312 24.12 -15.10 -10.78
C GLU A 312 23.34 -16.43 -10.67
N GLN A 313 23.31 -17.06 -9.50
CA GLN A 313 22.58 -18.31 -9.30
C GLN A 313 21.07 -18.14 -9.44
N LYS A 314 20.51 -17.00 -8.99
CA LYS A 314 19.06 -16.76 -8.98
C LYS A 314 18.56 -16.14 -10.29
N TYR A 315 19.29 -15.17 -10.80
CA TYR A 315 18.88 -14.33 -11.92
C TYR A 315 19.71 -14.54 -13.18
N GLY A 316 20.98 -14.95 -13.05
CA GLY A 316 21.95 -15.04 -14.14
C GLY A 316 22.41 -13.66 -14.62
N GLY A 317 22.90 -13.61 -15.86
CA GLY A 317 23.18 -12.35 -16.54
C GLY A 317 24.51 -11.70 -16.15
N ARG A 318 25.42 -12.40 -15.47
CA ARG A 318 26.76 -11.85 -15.19
C ARG A 318 27.53 -11.56 -16.49
N ILE A 319 27.97 -10.32 -16.62
CA ILE A 319 28.83 -9.85 -17.69
C ILE A 319 30.24 -10.36 -17.36
N ARG A 320 30.84 -11.16 -18.26
CA ARG A 320 32.18 -11.73 -18.10
C ARG A 320 33.23 -10.92 -18.84
#